data_AF-A0A7S3HXZ3-F1
#
_entry.id   AF-A0A7S3HXZ3-F1
#
_cell.length_a   1.000
_cell.length_b   1.000
_cell.length_c   1.000
_cell.angle_alpha   90.00
_cell.angle_beta   90.00
_cell.angle_gamma   90.00
#
_symmetry.space_group_name_H-M   'P 1'
#
loop_
_entity.id
_entity.type
_entity.pdbx_description
1 polymer ?
#
loop_
_entity_poly.entity_id
_entity_poly.type
_entity_poly.pdbx_seq_one_letter_code
_entity_poly.pdbx_strand_id
1 'polypeptide(L)'
;MKDCAICKSVKPPRAHHCKVCNSCVLRMDHHCGWVANCIGRCNLKFFVNFNFYLAIFGLYSSILFLSAASTCAIEGSGRDAACQAAFSEAEYFNYVVVLGVGLIASLVAIFCICLLIHQLKLIDRNLSQ
;
A
#
# COMPACT_ATOMS: atom_id res chain seq x y z
N MET A 1 -16.32 -9.98 31.76
CA MET A 1 -15.69 -10.56 30.55
C MET A 1 -16.82 -10.84 29.57
N LYS A 2 -16.71 -10.45 28.30
CA LYS A 2 -17.79 -10.72 27.32
C LYS A 2 -17.48 -12.07 26.65
N ASP A 3 -18.50 -12.85 26.32
CA ASP A 3 -18.31 -14.09 25.58
C ASP A 3 -18.58 -13.87 24.09
N CYS A 4 -17.95 -14.68 23.25
CA CYS A 4 -18.27 -14.73 21.83
C CYS A 4 -19.35 -15.78 21.59
N ALA A 5 -20.55 -15.36 21.18
CA ALA A 5 -21.65 -16.27 20.87
C ALA A 5 -21.33 -17.24 19.71
N ILE A 6 -20.49 -16.82 18.76
CA ILE A 6 -20.12 -17.60 17.57
C ILE A 6 -19.05 -18.64 17.91
N CYS A 7 -17.96 -18.20 18.56
CA CYS A 7 -16.86 -19.10 18.95
C CYS A 7 -17.17 -19.92 20.21
N LYS A 8 -18.27 -19.63 20.93
CA LYS A 8 -18.65 -20.24 22.22
C LYS A 8 -17.51 -20.24 23.23
N SER A 9 -16.72 -19.16 23.22
CA SER A 9 -15.55 -19.00 24.07
C SER A 9 -15.53 -17.64 24.72
N VAL A 10 -14.90 -17.60 25.89
CA VAL A 10 -14.63 -16.37 26.61
C VAL A 10 -13.76 -15.47 25.75
N LYS A 11 -14.21 -14.24 25.53
CA LYS A 11 -13.47 -13.25 24.76
C LYS A 11 -12.42 -12.60 25.66
N PRO A 12 -11.12 -12.75 25.38
CA PRO A 12 -10.10 -12.01 26.10
C PRO A 12 -10.37 -10.50 26.00
N PRO A 13 -9.93 -9.68 26.98
CA PRO A 13 -10.00 -8.23 26.86
C PRO A 13 -9.41 -7.79 25.52
N ARG A 14 -10.07 -6.83 24.85
CA ARG A 14 -9.60 -6.26 23.58
C ARG A 14 -9.58 -7.22 22.37
N ALA A 15 -10.03 -8.47 22.50
CA ALA A 15 -10.25 -9.28 21.30
C ALA A 15 -11.46 -8.75 20.51
N HIS A 16 -11.64 -9.14 19.25
CA HIS A 16 -12.86 -8.97 18.45
C HIS A 16 -13.07 -10.19 17.54
N HIS A 17 -14.32 -10.59 17.32
CA HIS A 17 -14.63 -11.70 16.40
C HIS A 17 -14.66 -11.17 14.97
N CYS A 18 -13.77 -11.66 14.12
CA CYS A 18 -13.80 -11.39 12.70
C CYS A 18 -14.69 -12.42 12.00
N LYS A 19 -15.76 -11.96 11.35
CA LYS A 19 -16.66 -12.84 10.58
C LYS A 19 -15.96 -13.47 9.37
N VAL A 20 -15.02 -12.75 8.73
CA VAL A 20 -14.29 -13.22 7.55
C VAL A 20 -13.33 -14.36 7.92
N CYS A 21 -12.56 -14.19 9.00
CA CYS A 21 -11.65 -15.24 9.50
C CYS A 21 -12.34 -16.24 10.44
N ASN A 22 -13.64 -16.08 10.69
CA ASN A 22 -14.47 -16.88 11.61
C ASN A 22 -13.79 -17.20 12.96
N SER A 23 -13.11 -16.22 13.55
CA SER A 23 -12.30 -16.40 14.76
C SER A 23 -12.18 -15.11 15.57
N CYS A 24 -11.96 -15.27 16.88
CA CYS A 24 -11.66 -14.16 17.78
C CYS A 24 -10.19 -13.77 17.68
N VAL A 25 -9.91 -12.56 17.25
CA VAL A 25 -8.57 -11.99 17.09
C VAL A 25 -8.27 -11.09 18.28
N LEU A 26 -7.14 -11.30 18.94
CA LEU A 26 -6.71 -10.53 20.11
C LEU A 26 -6.12 -9.18 19.70
N ARG A 27 -6.56 -8.08 20.35
CA ARG A 27 -6.25 -6.69 19.98
C ARG A 27 -6.40 -6.49 18.46
N MET A 28 -7.60 -6.75 17.98
CA MET A 28 -7.91 -6.73 16.56
C MET A 28 -7.95 -5.29 16.05
N ASP A 29 -7.05 -4.97 15.12
CA ASP A 29 -7.09 -3.68 14.43
C ASP A 29 -8.12 -3.73 13.29
N HIS A 30 -7.90 -4.60 12.30
CA HIS A 30 -8.85 -4.78 11.19
C HIS A 30 -8.64 -6.13 10.47
N HIS A 31 -9.60 -6.52 9.63
CA HIS A 31 -9.38 -7.55 8.62
C HIS A 31 -8.86 -6.88 7.35
N CYS A 32 -7.65 -7.24 6.93
CA CYS A 32 -7.03 -6.65 5.75
C CYS A 32 -7.19 -7.58 4.55
N GLY A 33 -7.97 -7.14 3.56
CA GLY A 33 -8.16 -7.89 2.32
C GLY A 33 -6.88 -8.04 1.51
N TRP A 34 -5.94 -7.09 1.60
CA TRP A 34 -4.68 -7.10 0.86
C TRP A 34 -3.72 -8.22 1.27
N VAL A 35 -3.72 -8.57 2.56
CA VAL A 35 -2.92 -9.70 3.08
C VAL A 35 -3.79 -10.93 3.39
N ALA A 36 -5.06 -10.88 3.00
CA ALA A 36 -6.07 -11.92 3.25
C ALA A 36 -6.07 -12.44 4.71
N ASN A 37 -5.85 -11.55 5.68
CA ASN A 37 -5.70 -11.93 7.09
C ASN A 37 -6.12 -10.80 8.03
N CYS A 38 -6.47 -11.16 9.27
CA CYS A 38 -6.66 -10.16 10.34
C CYS A 38 -5.34 -9.62 10.84
N ILE A 39 -5.30 -8.30 11.04
CA ILE A 39 -4.22 -7.61 11.74
C ILE A 39 -4.63 -7.45 13.19
N GLY A 40 -3.79 -7.95 14.09
CA GLY A 40 -3.98 -7.82 15.54
C GLY A 40 -2.69 -8.05 16.30
N ARG A 41 -2.76 -8.39 17.59
CA ARG A 41 -1.60 -8.43 18.48
C ARG A 41 -0.41 -9.23 17.92
N CYS A 42 -0.67 -10.39 17.33
CA CYS A 42 0.39 -11.32 16.92
C CYS A 42 1.13 -10.90 15.64
N ASN A 43 0.57 -10.00 14.84
CA ASN A 43 1.14 -9.61 13.55
C ASN A 43 1.16 -8.10 13.28
N LEU A 44 0.69 -7.26 14.20
CA LEU A 44 0.71 -5.80 14.06
C LEU A 44 2.12 -5.26 13.76
N LYS A 45 3.15 -5.77 14.45
CA LYS A 45 4.55 -5.37 14.19
C LYS A 45 4.97 -5.68 12.74
N PHE A 46 4.63 -6.86 12.25
CA PHE A 46 4.96 -7.26 10.88
C PHE A 46 4.19 -6.42 9.86
N PHE A 47 2.93 -6.11 10.15
CA PHE A 47 2.11 -5.25 9.29
C PHE A 47 2.64 -3.82 9.21
N VAL A 48 3.07 -3.23 10.32
CA VAL A 48 3.70 -1.90 10.34
C VAL A 48 5.00 -1.90 9.53
N ASN A 49 5.85 -2.91 9.71
CA ASN A 49 7.09 -3.05 8.93
C ASN A 49 6.79 -3.23 7.44
N PHE A 50 5.84 -4.10 7.09
CA PHE A 50 5.39 -4.30 5.71
C PHE A 50 4.96 -2.98 5.07
N ASN A 51 4.12 -2.21 5.76
CA ASN A 51 3.62 -0.93 5.26
C ASN A 51 4.74 0.14 5.14
N PHE A 52 5.71 0.13 6.05
CA PHE A 52 6.89 0.99 5.97
C PHE A 52 7.76 0.68 4.74
N TYR A 53 8.10 -0.59 4.52
CA TYR A 53 8.90 -0.98 3.35
C TYR A 53 8.13 -0.76 2.04
N LEU A 54 6.81 -0.97 2.03
CA LEU A 54 5.97 -0.69 0.87
C LEU A 54 5.94 0.81 0.52
N ALA A 55 5.91 1.68 1.53
CA ALA A 55 6.02 3.13 1.34
C ALA A 55 7.37 3.53 0.73
N ILE A 56 8.49 3.01 1.26
CA ILE A 56 9.83 3.29 0.71
C ILE A 56 9.94 2.79 -0.73
N PHE A 57 9.50 1.55 -0.98
CA PHE A 57 9.54 0.96 -2.32
C PHE A 57 8.69 1.77 -3.31
N GLY A 58 7.49 2.20 -2.91
CA GLY A 58 6.62 3.04 -3.73
C GLY A 58 7.25 4.40 -4.04
N LEU A 59 7.86 5.07 -3.06
CA LEU A 59 8.59 6.33 -3.28
C LEU A 59 9.77 6.15 -4.23
N TYR A 60 10.58 5.11 -4.01
CA TYR A 60 11.72 4.79 -4.87
C TYR A 60 11.28 4.52 -6.31
N SER A 61 10.26 3.68 -6.49
CA SER A 61 9.68 3.39 -7.80
C SER A 61 9.15 4.64 -8.48
N SER A 62 8.48 5.52 -7.73
CA SER A 62 7.96 6.78 -8.27
C SER A 62 9.09 7.67 -8.81
N ILE A 63 10.19 7.82 -8.06
CA ILE A 63 11.36 8.57 -8.50
C ILE A 63 11.94 7.96 -9.79
N LEU A 64 12.07 6.63 -9.85
CA LEU A 64 12.57 5.96 -11.05
C LEU A 64 11.67 6.21 -12.27
N PHE A 65 10.35 6.04 -12.15
CA PHE A 65 9.42 6.28 -13.25
C PHE A 65 9.39 7.75 -13.69
N LEU A 66 9.48 8.70 -12.77
CA LEU A 66 9.62 10.12 -13.08
C LEU A 66 10.91 10.42 -13.83
N SER A 67 12.03 9.82 -13.41
CA SER A 67 13.31 9.99 -14.09
C SER A 67 13.29 9.42 -15.51
N ALA A 68 12.73 8.21 -15.69
CA ALA A 68 12.54 7.59 -17.00
C ALA A 68 11.65 8.44 -17.91
N ALA A 69 10.52 8.94 -17.41
CA ALA A 69 9.62 9.81 -18.18
C ALA A 69 10.32 11.12 -18.59
N SER A 70 11.14 11.69 -17.71
CA SER A 70 11.90 12.92 -17.97
C SER A 70 12.95 12.70 -19.06
N THR A 71 13.70 11.59 -19.00
CA THR A 71 14.69 11.25 -20.04
C THR A 71 14.01 11.04 -21.39
N CYS A 72 12.92 10.28 -21.46
CA CYS A 72 12.16 10.09 -22.71
C CYS A 72 11.62 11.41 -23.27
N ALA A 73 11.16 12.32 -22.42
CA ALA A 73 10.65 13.63 -22.86
C ALA A 73 11.76 14.54 -23.41
N ILE A 74 12.93 14.55 -22.77
CA ILE A 74 14.09 15.34 -23.21
C ILE A 74 14.62 14.81 -24.54
N GLU A 75 14.82 13.49 -24.65
CA GLU A 75 15.27 12.85 -25.89
C GLU A 75 14.26 13.05 -27.03
N GLY A 76 12.95 12.95 -26.74
CA GLY A 76 11.89 13.22 -27.71
C GLY A 76 11.85 14.67 -28.19
N SER A 77 12.19 15.64 -27.33
CA SER A 77 12.24 17.06 -27.68
C SER A 77 13.39 17.42 -28.62
N GLY A 78 14.46 16.61 -28.67
CA GLY A 78 15.63 16.82 -29.53
C GLY A 78 15.52 16.17 -30.91
N ARG A 79 14.48 15.37 -31.16
CA ARG A 79 14.23 14.69 -32.45
C ARG A 79 13.57 15.65 -33.45
N ASP A 80 13.94 15.52 -34.72
CA ASP A 80 13.36 16.25 -35.86
C ASP A 80 11.87 15.91 -36.06
N ALA A 81 11.09 16.84 -36.64
CA ALA A 81 9.63 16.70 -36.77
C ALA A 81 9.18 15.44 -37.54
N ALA A 82 10.01 14.94 -38.47
CA ALA A 82 9.76 13.69 -39.18
C ALA A 82 9.98 12.45 -38.28
N CYS A 83 11.02 12.47 -37.45
CA CYS A 83 11.29 11.43 -36.44
C CYS A 83 10.30 11.48 -35.27
N GLN A 84 9.78 12.67 -34.91
CA GLN A 84 8.67 12.83 -33.98
C GLN A 84 7.36 12.22 -34.51
N ALA A 85 7.06 12.43 -35.80
CA ALA A 85 5.91 11.81 -36.46
C ALA A 85 6.09 10.30 -36.69
N ALA A 86 7.35 9.82 -36.70
CA ALA A 86 7.71 8.42 -36.79
C ALA A 86 7.95 7.74 -35.42
N PHE A 87 7.59 8.39 -34.30
CA PHE A 87 7.56 7.74 -32.98
C PHE A 87 6.80 6.43 -33.14
N SER A 88 7.46 5.30 -32.86
CA SER A 88 6.76 4.03 -32.96
C SER A 88 5.59 4.04 -31.98
N GLU A 89 4.44 3.50 -32.39
CA GLU A 89 3.28 3.28 -31.50
C GLU A 89 3.70 2.59 -30.19
N ALA A 90 4.76 1.77 -30.23
CA ALA A 90 5.35 1.11 -29.08
C ALA A 90 6.07 2.09 -28.11
N GLU A 91 6.79 3.10 -28.61
CA GLU A 91 7.46 4.11 -27.77
C GLU A 91 6.43 5.00 -27.05
N TYR A 92 5.35 5.41 -27.74
CA TYR A 92 4.26 6.15 -27.12
C TYR A 92 3.51 5.32 -26.09
N PHE A 93 3.18 4.07 -26.42
CA PHE A 93 2.56 3.13 -25.49
C PHE A 93 3.41 2.95 -24.23
N ASN A 94 4.72 2.72 -24.38
CA ASN A 94 5.65 2.59 -23.26
C ASN A 94 5.69 3.85 -22.40
N TYR A 95 5.71 5.05 -23.02
CA TYR A 95 5.69 6.31 -22.29
C TYR A 95 4.42 6.49 -21.45
N VAL A 96 3.25 6.19 -22.03
CA VAL A 96 1.96 6.24 -21.32
C VAL A 96 1.93 5.23 -20.17
N VAL A 97 2.46 4.02 -20.38
CA VAL A 97 2.56 3.00 -19.34
C VAL A 97 3.47 3.45 -18.19
N VAL A 98 4.63 4.04 -18.49
CA VAL A 98 5.57 4.57 -17.48
C VAL A 98 4.90 5.65 -16.63
N LEU A 99 4.18 6.59 -17.25
CA LEU A 99 3.44 7.62 -16.53
C LEU A 99 2.31 7.03 -15.66
N GLY A 100 1.55 6.09 -16.23
CA GLY A 100 0.44 5.43 -15.52
C GLY A 100 0.92 4.63 -14.30
N VAL A 101 1.95 3.81 -14.47
CA VAL A 101 2.53 3.01 -13.37
C VAL A 101 3.20 3.92 -12.33
N GLY A 102 3.89 4.98 -12.75
CA GLY A 102 4.48 5.97 -11.85
C GLY A 102 3.44 6.70 -10.99
N LEU A 103 2.30 7.08 -11.58
CA LEU A 103 1.18 7.68 -10.86
C LEU A 103 0.58 6.70 -9.83
N ILE A 104 0.33 5.45 -10.24
CA ILE A 104 -0.21 4.42 -9.34
C ILE A 104 0.74 4.17 -8.18
N ALA A 105 2.05 4.03 -8.45
CA ALA A 105 3.07 3.84 -7.42
C ALA A 105 3.09 5.01 -6.43
N SER A 106 2.94 6.25 -6.91
CA SER A 106 2.90 7.45 -6.07
C SER A 106 1.66 7.46 -5.17
N LEU A 107 0.48 7.16 -5.71
CA LEU A 107 -0.77 7.10 -4.95
C LEU A 107 -0.72 6.01 -3.87
N VAL A 108 -0.20 4.83 -4.21
CA VAL A 108 -0.01 3.73 -3.25
C VAL A 108 1.00 4.13 -2.17
N ALA A 109 2.11 4.78 -2.53
CA ALA A 109 3.09 5.25 -1.55
C ALA A 109 2.48 6.25 -0.56
N ILE A 110 1.72 7.24 -1.06
CA ILE A 110 1.01 8.23 -0.23
C ILE A 110 0.03 7.53 0.71
N PHE A 111 -0.79 6.62 0.19
CA PHE A 111 -1.72 5.84 1.00
C PHE A 111 -1.01 5.06 2.10
N CYS A 112 0.10 4.38 1.78
CA CYS A 112 0.89 3.63 2.75
C CYS A 112 1.51 4.55 3.81
N ILE A 113 2.00 5.74 3.44
CA ILE A 113 2.52 6.73 4.38
C ILE A 113 1.41 7.22 5.33
N CYS A 114 0.23 7.55 4.81
CA CYS A 114 -0.92 7.94 5.62
C CYS A 114 -1.33 6.84 6.60
N LEU A 115 -1.41 5.59 6.11
CA LEU A 115 -1.72 4.43 6.94
C LEU A 115 -0.65 4.21 8.01
N LEU A 116 0.64 4.39 7.68
CA LEU A 116 1.74 4.26 8.62
C LEU A 116 1.62 5.29 9.75
N ILE A 117 1.39 6.56 9.39
CA ILE A 117 1.21 7.64 10.37
C ILE A 117 0.01 7.34 11.28
N HIS A 118 -1.10 6.88 10.71
CA HIS A 118 -2.28 6.50 11.48
C HIS A 118 -1.96 5.36 12.47
N GLN A 119 -1.31 4.29 12.01
CA GLN A 119 -0.94 3.15 12.86
C GLN A 119 0.05 3.56 13.96
N LEU A 120 1.04 4.41 13.66
CA LEU A 120 1.97 4.92 14.67
C LEU A 120 1.26 5.76 15.74
N LYS A 121 0.29 6.59 15.35
CA LYS A 121 -0.55 7.35 16.31
C LYS A 121 -1.40 6.42 17.19
N LEU A 122 -1.97 5.36 16.62
CA LEU A 122 -2.74 4.38 17.40
C LEU A 122 -1.87 3.60 18.39
N ILE A 123 -0.64 3.27 17.98
CA ILE A 123 0.34 2.59 18.84
C ILE A 123 0.79 3.50 19.99
N ASP A 124 1.15 4.76 19.69
CA ASP A 124 1.57 5.76 20.69
C ASP A 124 0.50 5.98 21.76
N ARG A 125 -0.76 6.08 21.33
CA ARG A 125 -1.91 6.27 22.24
C ARG A 125 -2.38 4.97 22.89
N ASN A 126 -1.77 3.82 22.57
CA ASN A 126 -2.17 2.48 22.99
C ASN A 126 -3.65 2.15 22.67
N LEU A 127 -4.18 2.73 21.58
CA LEU A 127 -5.57 2.65 21.16
C LEU A 127 -5.86 1.51 20.17
N SER A 128 -4.86 0.70 19.79
CA SER A 128 -5.04 -0.46 18.89
C SER A 128 -6.00 -1.48 19.49
N GLN A 129 -7.31 -1.36 19.19
CA GLN A 129 -8.37 -1.96 20.00
C GLN A 129 -8.18 -3.42 20.27
#